data_AF-A0A7L4PZ85-F1
#
_entry.id   AF-A0A7L4PZ85-F1
#
_cell.length_a   1.000
_cell.length_b   1.000
_cell.length_c   1.000
_cell.angle_alpha   90.00
_cell.angle_beta   90.00
_cell.angle_gamma   90.00
#
_symmetry.space_group_name_H-M   'P 1'
#
loop_
_entity.id
_entity.type
_entity.pdbx_description
1 polymer ?
#
loop_
_entity_poly.entity_id
_entity_poly.type
_entity_poly.pdbx_seq_one_letter_code
_entity_poly.pdbx_strand_id
1 'polypeptide(L)'
;DAIYDELGFIRVFLKPVGGKADLEEPLIVRAPATVEDVCNKLHRDFVEKFRYAKVWGSSVKHDAQRVGLPHALNDGDILTIVTRA
;
A
#
# COMPACT_ATOMS: atom_id res chain seq x y z
N ASP A 1 -15.07 8.27 -11.58
CA ASP A 1 -16.21 8.53 -10.70
C ASP A 1 -16.00 9.86 -9.99
N ALA A 2 -16.79 10.88 -10.31
CA ALA A 2 -16.60 12.24 -9.76
C ALA A 2 -16.61 12.27 -8.22
N ILE A 3 -17.32 11.32 -7.58
CA ILE A 3 -17.38 11.18 -6.12
C ILE A 3 -16.04 10.74 -5.51
N TYR A 4 -15.31 9.82 -6.17
CA TYR A 4 -14.00 9.36 -5.66
C TYR A 4 -12.93 10.44 -5.80
N ASP A 5 -12.95 11.16 -6.92
CA ASP A 5 -12.00 12.22 -7.23
C ASP A 5 -12.17 13.42 -6.28
N GLU A 6 -13.40 13.75 -5.85
CA GLU A 6 -13.67 14.82 -4.87
C GLU A 6 -13.38 14.42 -3.42
N LEU A 7 -13.50 13.15 -3.07
CA LEU A 7 -13.30 12.67 -1.69
C LEU A 7 -11.84 12.34 -1.35
N GLY A 8 -10.96 12.32 -2.36
CA GLY A 8 -9.53 12.09 -2.20
C GLY A 8 -9.22 10.67 -1.75
N PHE A 9 -9.95 9.66 -2.23
CA PHE A 9 -9.65 8.27 -1.95
C PHE A 9 -8.68 7.68 -2.98
N ILE A 10 -7.82 6.78 -2.53
CA ILE A 10 -6.93 5.98 -3.36
C ILE A 10 -7.15 4.50 -3.07
N ARG A 11 -6.97 3.68 -4.10
CA ARG A 11 -7.04 2.22 -4.06
C ARG A 11 -5.63 1.66 -3.93
N VAL A 12 -5.41 0.83 -2.90
CA VAL A 12 -4.15 0.12 -2.71
C VAL A 12 -4.43 -1.38 -2.83
N PHE A 13 -3.78 -2.04 -3.77
CA PHE A 13 -3.95 -3.47 -4.02
C PHE A 13 -2.95 -4.28 -3.21
N LEU A 14 -3.42 -5.14 -2.33
CA LEU A 14 -2.54 -5.91 -1.46
C LEU A 14 -2.03 -7.17 -2.18
N LYS A 15 -0.73 -7.40 -2.06
CA LYS A 15 -0.06 -8.56 -2.62
C LYS A 15 0.68 -9.31 -1.51
N PRO A 16 0.23 -10.52 -1.11
CA PRO A 16 0.95 -11.36 -0.16
C PRO A 16 2.37 -11.71 -0.63
N VAL A 17 3.26 -11.97 0.33
CA VAL A 17 4.62 -12.44 0.04
C VAL A 17 4.54 -13.80 -0.64
N GLY A 18 5.11 -13.93 -1.84
CA GLY A 18 5.05 -15.16 -2.65
C GLY A 18 3.70 -15.41 -3.35
N GLY A 19 2.68 -14.59 -3.09
CA GLY A 19 1.37 -14.70 -3.73
C GLY A 19 1.18 -13.77 -4.93
N LYS A 20 0.04 -13.92 -5.60
CA LYS A 20 -0.47 -12.98 -6.62
C LYS A 20 -1.09 -11.76 -5.92
N ALA A 21 -1.09 -10.61 -6.59
CA ALA A 21 -1.81 -9.44 -6.10
C ALA A 21 -3.31 -9.72 -6.18
N ASP A 22 -4.05 -9.31 -5.14
CA ASP A 22 -5.50 -9.21 -5.23
C ASP A 22 -5.83 -7.92 -5.98
N LEU A 23 -6.38 -8.06 -7.18
CA LEU A 23 -6.80 -6.94 -8.03
C LEU A 23 -8.32 -6.75 -8.03
N GLU A 24 -9.05 -7.61 -7.32
CA GLU A 24 -10.51 -7.56 -7.22
C GLU A 24 -10.93 -6.75 -5.98
N GLU A 25 -10.22 -6.92 -4.86
CA GLU A 25 -10.54 -6.26 -3.59
C GLU A 25 -9.44 -5.26 -3.17
N PRO A 26 -9.50 -4.00 -3.64
CA PRO A 26 -8.57 -2.96 -3.19
C PRO A 26 -8.88 -2.49 -1.76
N LEU A 27 -7.83 -2.17 -1.02
CA LEU A 27 -7.95 -1.39 0.20
C LEU A 27 -8.16 0.08 -0.15
N ILE A 28 -9.35 0.62 0.13
CA ILE A 28 -9.64 2.05 -0.04
C ILE A 28 -9.05 2.84 1.12
N VAL A 29 -8.13 3.78 0.86
CA VAL A 29 -7.57 4.69 1.86
C VAL A 29 -7.71 6.15 1.42
N ARG A 30 -7.76 7.08 2.36
CA ARG A 30 -7.87 8.52 2.04
C ARG A 30 -6.48 9.09 1.85
N ALA A 31 -6.24 9.78 0.74
CA ALA A 31 -5.02 10.53 0.50
C ALA A 31 -4.98 11.84 1.32
N PRO A 32 -3.77 12.32 1.70
CA PRO A 32 -2.48 11.63 1.52
C PRO A 32 -2.39 10.39 2.44
N ALA A 33 -1.84 9.30 1.91
CA ALA A 33 -1.65 8.06 2.66
C ALA A 33 -0.23 7.53 2.45
N THR A 34 0.32 6.93 3.50
CA THR A 34 1.63 6.30 3.51
C THR A 34 1.51 4.79 3.67
N VAL A 35 2.63 4.08 3.51
CA VAL A 35 2.73 2.65 3.85
C VAL A 35 2.36 2.41 5.32
N GLU A 36 2.72 3.33 6.23
CA GLU A 36 2.34 3.25 7.65
C GLU A 36 0.83 3.29 7.86
N ASP A 37 0.14 4.19 7.16
CA ASP A 37 -1.33 4.31 7.26
C ASP A 37 -2.03 3.01 6.80
N VAL A 38 -1.52 2.40 5.73
CA VAL A 38 -2.02 1.10 5.24
C VAL A 38 -1.74 0.00 6.25
N CYS A 39 -0.53 -0.07 6.82
CA CYS A 39 -0.18 -1.04 7.86
C CYS A 39 -1.13 -0.91 9.07
N ASN A 40 -1.35 0.31 9.58
CA ASN A 40 -2.24 0.57 10.71
C ASN A 40 -3.70 0.21 10.42
N LYS A 41 -4.16 0.42 9.18
CA LYS A 41 -5.51 0.03 8.75
C LYS A 41 -5.70 -1.48 8.71
N LEU A 42 -4.65 -2.23 8.39
CA LEU A 42 -4.69 -3.70 8.39
C LEU A 42 -4.62 -4.26 9.81
N HIS A 43 -3.55 -3.93 10.54
CA HIS A 43 -3.36 -4.28 11.94
C HIS A 43 -2.11 -3.58 12.50
N ARG A 44 -2.13 -3.10 13.74
CA ARG A 44 -0.99 -2.46 14.42
C ARG A 44 0.32 -3.27 14.35
N ASP A 45 0.21 -4.61 14.43
CA ASP A 45 1.35 -5.53 14.32
C ASP A 45 2.18 -5.34 13.04
N PHE A 46 1.57 -4.88 11.95
CA PHE A 46 2.30 -4.67 10.70
C PHE A 46 3.35 -3.57 10.84
N VAL A 47 3.07 -2.52 11.62
CA VAL A 47 4.03 -1.45 11.90
C VAL A 47 5.13 -1.96 12.82
N GLU A 48 4.76 -2.64 13.92
CA GLU A 48 5.71 -3.18 14.90
C GLU A 48 6.69 -4.17 14.26
N LYS A 49 6.18 -5.05 13.40
CA LYS A 49 6.96 -6.09 12.72
C LYS A 49 7.48 -5.62 11.36
N PHE A 50 7.29 -4.37 10.96
CA PHE A 50 7.60 -3.88 9.61
C PHE A 50 9.08 -4.03 9.27
N ARG A 51 9.44 -4.85 8.27
CA ARG A 51 10.82 -4.94 7.77
C ARG A 51 11.06 -4.00 6.59
N TYR A 52 10.20 -4.07 5.58
CA TYR A 52 10.14 -3.19 4.41
C TYR A 52 8.84 -3.44 3.64
N ALA A 53 8.51 -2.55 2.72
CA ALA A 53 7.46 -2.79 1.72
C ALA A 53 8.05 -2.86 0.32
N LYS A 54 7.34 -3.54 -0.60
CA LYS A 54 7.57 -3.44 -2.04
C LYS A 54 6.36 -2.80 -2.68
N VAL A 55 6.59 -1.85 -3.56
CA VAL A 55 5.54 -1.15 -4.30
C VAL A 55 5.72 -1.36 -5.80
N TRP A 56 4.60 -1.47 -6.50
CA TRP A 56 4.49 -1.37 -7.96
C TRP A 56 3.44 -0.31 -8.27
N GLY A 57 3.74 0.60 -9.19
CA GLY A 57 2.82 1.68 -9.54
C GLY A 57 3.50 3.03 -9.66
N SER A 58 2.69 4.07 -9.71
CA SER A 58 3.16 5.43 -10.06
C SER A 58 3.91 6.13 -8.94
N SER A 59 3.83 5.65 -7.70
CA SER A 59 4.57 6.25 -6.57
C SER A 59 6.06 5.87 -6.53
N VAL A 60 6.50 4.94 -7.37
CA VAL A 60 7.88 4.46 -7.45
C VAL A 60 8.43 4.56 -8.86
N LYS A 61 9.76 4.61 -8.99
CA LYS A 61 10.42 4.69 -10.31
C LYS A 61 10.62 3.32 -10.95
N HIS A 62 10.69 2.28 -10.12
CA HIS A 62 10.96 0.92 -10.54
C HIS A 62 9.96 -0.04 -9.90
N ASP A 63 9.57 -1.06 -10.65
CA ASP A 63 8.72 -2.13 -10.14
C ASP A 63 9.38 -2.89 -8.99
N ALA A 64 8.56 -3.30 -8.02
CA ALA A 64 9.01 -3.98 -6.80
C ALA A 64 10.03 -3.17 -5.99
N GLN A 65 10.05 -1.84 -6.12
CA GLN A 65 10.96 -0.98 -5.38
C GLN A 65 10.71 -1.11 -3.88
N ARG A 66 11.80 -1.28 -3.12
CA ARG A 66 11.76 -1.35 -1.66
C ARG A 66 11.58 0.04 -1.08
N VAL A 67 10.62 0.18 -0.18
CA VAL A 67 10.28 1.45 0.47
C VAL A 67 10.05 1.26 1.98
N GLY A 68 10.10 2.37 2.71
CA GLY A 68 9.85 2.41 4.16
C GLY A 68 8.41 2.82 4.50
N LEU A 69 8.10 2.85 5.80
CA LEU A 69 6.82 3.30 6.34
C LEU A 69 6.39 4.72 5.86
N PRO A 70 7.29 5.72 5.78
CA PRO A 70 6.91 7.08 5.36
C PRO A 70 6.64 7.25 3.87
N HIS A 71 6.79 6.20 3.05
CA HIS A 71 6.60 6.29 1.61
C HIS A 71 5.13 6.57 1.29
N ALA A 72 4.88 7.64 0.54
CA ALA A 72 3.54 8.02 0.09
C ALA A 72 3.07 7.10 -1.04
N LEU A 73 1.81 6.68 -0.95
CA LEU A 73 1.17 5.81 -1.94
C LEU A 73 0.28 6.63 -2.87
N ASN A 74 0.18 6.16 -4.12
CA ASN A 74 -0.71 6.71 -5.13
C ASN A 74 -1.87 5.75 -5.40
N ASP A 75 -2.94 6.26 -6.02
CA ASP A 75 -4.05 5.42 -6.49
C ASP A 75 -3.55 4.36 -7.47
N GLY A 76 -3.99 3.13 -7.23
CA GLY A 76 -3.65 1.97 -8.04
C GLY A 76 -2.33 1.28 -7.66
N ASP A 77 -1.62 1.75 -6.64
CA ASP A 77 -0.38 1.09 -6.20
C ASP A 77 -0.66 -0.32 -5.68
N ILE A 78 0.20 -1.26 -6.06
CA ILE A 78 0.26 -2.60 -5.48
C ILE A 78 1.27 -2.58 -4.35
N LEU A 79 0.90 -3.12 -3.19
CA LEU A 79 1.71 -3.13 -1.98
C LEU A 79 1.90 -4.55 -1.44
N THR A 80 3.17 -4.93 -1.24
CA THR A 80 3.52 -6.09 -0.40
C THR A 80 4.21 -5.60 0.87
N ILE A 81 3.67 -5.95 2.03
CA ILE A 81 4.30 -5.70 3.32
C ILE A 81 5.13 -6.93 3.72
N VAL A 82 6.40 -6.73 4.05
CA VAL A 82 7.28 -7.79 4.55
C VAL A 82 7.56 -7.53 6.02
N THR A 83 7.20 -8.49 6.87
CA THR A 83 7.43 -8.42 8.32
C THR A 83 8.72 -9.14 8.74
N ARG A 84 9.21 -8.82 9.92
CA ARG A 84 10.19 -9.62 10.66
C ARG A 84 9.47 -10.83 11.27
N ALA A 85 10.18 -11.95 11.35
CA ALA A 85 9.73 -13.14 12.08
C ALA A 85 9.67 -12.85 13.58
#